data_AF-A0AAW0JVL7-F1
#
_entry.id   AF-A0AAW0JVL7-F1
#
_cell.length_a   1.000
_cell.length_b   1.000
_cell.length_c   1.000
_cell.angle_alpha   90.00
_cell.angle_beta   90.00
_cell.angle_gamma   90.00
#
_symmetry.space_group_name_H-M   'P 1'
#
loop_
_entity.id
_entity.type
_entity.pdbx_description
1 polymer ?
#
loop_
_entity_poly.entity_id
_entity_poly.type
_entity_poly.pdbx_seq_one_letter_code
_entity_poly.pdbx_strand_id
1 'polypeptide(L)'
;MLEMTNKEKGRLYVVVKRLIEEGKIFSYSQNDAGETSLYIAVERNYEEVAFHILETCTSPAHDGPLGRTTLHAVVIVHNYACMVE
;
A
#
# COMPACT_ATOMS: atom_id res chain seq x y z
N MET A 1 9.73 15.58 -5.70
CA MET A 1 9.55 14.50 -4.72
C MET A 1 10.85 14.43 -3.92
N LEU A 2 10.83 14.74 -2.62
CA LEU A 2 12.05 14.68 -1.81
C LEU A 2 12.42 13.20 -1.64
N GLU A 3 13.63 12.82 -2.07
CA GLU A 3 14.12 11.47 -1.84
C GLU A 3 14.46 11.31 -0.35
N MET A 4 13.69 10.46 0.35
CA MET A 4 14.01 10.06 1.72
C MET A 4 15.34 9.30 1.74
N THR A 5 16.18 9.53 2.74
CA THR A 5 17.43 8.78 2.89
C THR A 5 17.14 7.29 3.19
N ASN A 6 18.04 6.39 2.78
CA ASN A 6 17.90 4.96 3.06
C ASN A 6 17.75 4.64 4.57
N LYS A 7 18.36 5.48 5.42
CA LYS A 7 18.22 5.38 6.88
C LYS A 7 16.81 5.70 7.36
N GLU A 8 16.17 6.73 6.80
CA GLU A 8 14.80 7.11 7.12
C GLU A 8 13.78 6.10 6.56
N LYS A 9 14.01 5.61 5.34
CA LYS A 9 13.23 4.49 4.77
C LYS A 9 13.27 3.27 5.69
N GLY A 10 14.45 2.88 6.18
CA GLY A 10 14.60 1.77 7.11
C GLY A 10 13.86 1.98 8.44
N ARG A 11 13.89 3.19 9.00
CA ARG A 11 13.13 3.51 10.23
C ARG A 11 11.63 3.46 10.02
N LEU A 12 11.14 4.05 8.93
CA LEU A 12 9.71 4.06 8.62
C LEU A 12 9.19 2.66 8.36
N TYR A 13 9.99 1.82 7.68
CA TYR A 13 9.64 0.43 7.42
C TYR A 13 9.45 -0.40 8.71
N VAL A 14 10.30 -0.19 9.73
CA VAL A 14 10.11 -0.85 11.05
C VAL A 14 8.80 -0.45 11.70
N VAL A 15 8.41 0.82 11.58
CA VAL A 15 7.12 1.31 12.11
C VAL A 15 5.96 0.68 11.34
N VAL A 16 6.04 0.63 10.02
CA VAL A 16 5.01 0.01 9.16
C VAL A 16 4.77 -1.46 9.55
N LYS A 17 5.83 -2.26 9.68
CA LYS A 17 5.69 -3.67 10.12
C LYS A 17 4.99 -3.79 11.46
N ARG A 18 5.42 -2.99 12.44
CA ARG A 18 4.81 -3.02 13.77
C ARG A 18 3.33 -2.65 13.72
N LEU A 19 2.94 -1.64 12.95
CA LEU A 19 1.54 -1.24 12.83
C LEU A 19 0.68 -2.34 12.19
N ILE A 20 1.20 -3.02 11.17
CA ILE A 20 0.48 -4.12 10.49
C ILE A 20 0.32 -5.32 11.44
N GLU A 21 1.38 -5.70 12.16
CA GLU A 21 1.33 -6.80 13.13
C GLU A 21 0.31 -6.55 14.26
N GLU A 22 0.32 -5.34 14.83
CA GLU A 22 -0.65 -4.94 15.86
C GLU A 22 -2.08 -4.84 15.31
N GLY A 23 -2.23 -4.57 14.00
CA GLY A 23 -3.52 -4.34 13.37
C GLY A 23 -4.02 -5.44 12.44
N LYS A 24 -3.42 -6.63 12.48
CA LYS A 24 -3.71 -7.73 11.53
C LYS A 24 -5.16 -8.22 11.49
N ILE A 25 -5.91 -7.99 12.56
CA ILE A 25 -7.34 -8.32 12.66
C ILE A 25 -8.25 -7.17 12.24
N PHE A 26 -7.71 -5.97 12.08
CA PHE A 26 -8.47 -4.81 11.68
C PHE A 26 -8.56 -4.74 10.16
N SER A 27 -9.76 -4.39 9.68
CA SER A 27 -9.93 -3.89 8.34
C SER A 27 -9.66 -2.39 8.37
N TYR A 28 -8.52 -1.96 7.82
CA TYR A 28 -8.18 -0.54 7.77
C TYR A 28 -9.14 0.20 6.84
N SER A 29 -9.87 1.16 7.41
CA SER A 29 -10.81 1.98 6.64
C SER A 29 -10.11 2.84 5.59
N GLN A 30 -10.87 3.27 4.59
CA GLN A 30 -10.43 4.26 3.62
C GLN A 30 -10.12 5.60 4.31
N ASN A 31 -9.16 6.34 3.76
CA ASN A 31 -8.99 7.77 4.06
C ASN A 31 -10.12 8.61 3.40
N ASP A 32 -10.09 9.92 3.57
CA ASP A 32 -11.08 10.85 2.97
C ASP A 32 -11.09 10.83 1.43
N ALA A 33 -10.02 10.35 0.79
CA ALA A 33 -9.94 10.19 -0.66
C ALA A 33 -10.56 8.85 -1.12
N GLY A 34 -11.01 7.98 -0.22
CA GLY A 34 -11.50 6.65 -0.56
C GLY A 34 -10.38 5.64 -0.77
N GLU A 35 -9.18 5.87 -0.24
CA GLU A 35 -8.04 4.99 -0.43
C GLU A 35 -7.76 4.14 0.81
N THR A 36 -7.66 2.83 0.63
CA THR A 36 -7.12 1.94 1.67
C THR A 36 -5.59 1.97 1.70
N SER A 37 -5.00 1.55 2.83
CA SER A 37 -3.54 1.43 2.95
C SER A 37 -2.94 0.49 1.89
N LEU A 38 -3.64 -0.61 1.57
CA LEU A 38 -3.23 -1.54 0.52
C LEU A 38 -3.31 -0.90 -0.88
N TYR A 39 -4.35 -0.12 -1.18
CA TYR A 39 -4.45 0.62 -2.44
C TYR A 39 -3.28 1.59 -2.61
N ILE A 40 -2.98 2.41 -1.58
CA ILE A 40 -1.88 3.39 -1.62
C ILE A 40 -0.53 2.69 -1.79
N ALA A 41 -0.30 1.57 -1.11
CA ALA A 41 0.94 0.83 -1.23
C ALA A 41 1.19 0.38 -2.68
N VAL A 42 0.16 -0.12 -3.37
CA VAL A 42 0.26 -0.49 -4.78
C VAL A 42 0.43 0.73 -5.68
N GLU A 43 -0.39 1.76 -5.51
CA GLU A 43 -0.34 2.98 -6.34
C GLU A 43 1.03 3.67 -6.27
N ARG A 44 1.69 3.62 -5.11
CA ARG A 44 3.01 4.22 -4.87
C ARG A 44 4.18 3.27 -5.11
N ASN A 45 3.92 2.07 -5.63
CA ASN A 45 4.92 1.03 -5.87
C ASN A 45 5.71 0.61 -4.62
N TYR A 46 5.05 0.56 -3.46
CA TYR A 46 5.58 0.04 -2.20
C TYR A 46 5.29 -1.46 -2.07
N GLU A 47 5.88 -2.25 -2.97
CA GLU A 47 5.65 -3.70 -3.08
C GLU A 47 5.87 -4.43 -1.75
N GLU A 48 6.98 -4.17 -1.04
CA GLU A 48 7.28 -4.83 0.24
C GLU A 48 6.20 -4.57 1.31
N VAL A 49 5.60 -3.38 1.29
CA VAL A 49 4.51 -3.04 2.23
C VAL A 49 3.22 -3.74 1.80
N ALA A 50 2.91 -3.73 0.50
CA ALA A 50 1.74 -4.41 -0.04
C ALA A 50 1.76 -5.91 0.27
N PHE A 51 2.88 -6.59 0.05
CA PHE A 51 3.05 -7.99 0.41
C PHE A 51 2.89 -8.22 1.91
N HIS A 52 3.51 -7.39 2.75
CA HIS A 52 3.40 -7.56 4.19
C HIS A 52 1.96 -7.39 4.71
N ILE A 53 1.19 -6.46 4.14
CA ILE A 53 -0.25 -6.33 4.44
C ILE A 53 -1.01 -7.59 4.03
N LEU A 54 -0.76 -8.12 2.83
CA LEU A 54 -1.45 -9.31 2.29
C LEU A 54 -1.12 -10.59 3.07
N GLU A 55 0.12 -10.72 3.55
CA GLU A 55 0.57 -11.89 4.31
C GLU A 55 0.12 -11.87 5.77
N THR A 56 0.05 -10.69 6.38
CA THR A 56 -0.22 -10.56 7.82
C THR A 56 -1.70 -10.31 8.12
N CYS A 57 -2.41 -9.47 7.35
CA CYS A 57 -3.79 -9.10 7.65
C CYS A 57 -4.78 -10.22 7.27
N THR A 58 -5.73 -10.52 8.16
CA THR A 58 -6.72 -11.60 7.94
C THR A 58 -7.77 -11.24 6.89
N SER A 59 -8.14 -9.96 6.80
CA SER A 59 -9.09 -9.45 5.81
C SER A 59 -8.68 -8.04 5.41
N PRO A 60 -7.67 -7.90 4.53
CA PRO A 60 -7.19 -6.59 4.12
C PRO A 60 -8.25 -5.89 3.25
N ALA A 61 -8.67 -4.70 3.68
CA ALA A 61 -9.47 -3.81 2.86
C ALA A 61 -8.69 -3.45 1.58
N HIS A 62 -9.38 -3.44 0.45
CA HIS A 62 -8.77 -3.23 -0.86
C HIS A 62 -9.52 -2.20 -1.70
N ASP A 63 -10.39 -1.40 -1.09
CA ASP A 63 -11.14 -0.36 -1.77
C ASP A 63 -10.24 0.83 -2.13
N GLY A 64 -10.60 1.48 -3.22
CA GLY A 64 -9.92 2.62 -3.78
C GLY A 64 -10.89 3.72 -4.22
N PRO A 65 -10.36 4.89 -4.61
CA PRO A 65 -11.14 6.04 -5.01
C PRO A 65 -12.01 5.72 -6.23
N LEU A 66 -13.16 6.40 -6.33
CA LEU A 66 -14.04 6.32 -7.50
C LEU A 66 -14.54 4.90 -7.83
N GLY A 67 -14.74 4.06 -6.79
CA GLY A 67 -15.18 2.67 -6.95
C GLY A 67 -14.11 1.72 -7.48
N ARG A 68 -12.84 2.14 -7.48
CA ARG A 68 -11.71 1.28 -7.80
C ARG A 68 -11.39 0.34 -6.65
N THR A 69 -10.52 -0.62 -6.93
CA THR A 69 -9.93 -1.51 -5.94
C THR A 69 -8.41 -1.53 -6.11
N THR A 70 -7.70 -2.11 -5.16
CA THR A 70 -6.25 -2.36 -5.27
C THR A 70 -5.90 -3.09 -6.56
N LEU A 71 -6.73 -4.03 -7.01
CA LEU A 71 -6.47 -4.77 -8.25
C LEU A 71 -6.55 -3.86 -9.49
N HIS A 72 -7.47 -2.88 -9.51
CA HIS A 72 -7.49 -1.86 -10.55
C HIS A 72 -6.19 -1.05 -10.55
N ALA A 73 -5.68 -0.68 -9.36
CA ALA A 73 -4.42 0.04 -9.24
C ALA A 73 -3.23 -0.77 -9.79
N VAL A 74 -3.15 -2.08 -9.52
CA VAL A 74 -2.09 -2.96 -10.05
C VAL A 74 -2.03 -2.86 -11.58
N VAL A 75 -3.17 -3.02 -12.26
CA VAL A 75 -3.23 -2.99 -13.73
C VAL A 75 -2.86 -1.60 -14.27
N ILE A 76 -3.32 -0.53 -13.61
CA ILE A 76 -3.04 0.84 -14.01
C ILE A 76 -1.54 1.16 -13.86
N VAL A 77 -0.96 0.89 -12.69
CA VAL A 77 0.46 1.15 -12.39
C VAL A 77 1.36 0.33 -13.31
N HIS A 78 1.04 -0.94 -13.53
CA HIS A 78 1.84 -1.80 -14.40
C HIS A 78 1.81 -1.34 -15.87
N ASN A 79 0.65 -0.92 -16.37
CA ASN A 79 0.54 -0.33 -17.71
C ASN A 79 1.38 0.95 -17.85
N TYR A 80 1.40 1.82 -16.82
CA TYR A 80 2.27 2.99 -16.87
C TYR A 80 3.75 2.62 -16.78
N ALA A 81 4.13 1.65 -15.95
CA ALA A 81 5.51 1.20 -15.82
C ALA A 81 6.09 0.65 -17.14
N CYS A 82 5.32 -0.14 -17.88
CA CYS A 82 5.73 -0.65 -19.20
C CYS A 82 5.75 0.42 -20.32
N MET A 83 5.20 1.62 -20.08
CA MET A 83 5.24 2.73 -21.05
C MET A 83 6.43 3.67 -20.86
N VAL A 84 7.17 3.54 -19.75
CA VAL A 84 8.38 4.33 -19.47
C VAL A 84 9.68 3.52 -19.52
N GLU A 85 9.61 2.23 -19.89
CA GLU A 85 10.76 1.42 -20.32
C GLU A 85 10.94 1.49 -21.85
#